data_AF-A0A7K9ACE6-F1
#
_entry.id   AF-A0A7K9ACE6-F1
#
_cell.length_a   1.000
_cell.length_b   1.000
_cell.length_c   1.000
_cell.angle_alpha   90.00
_cell.angle_beta   90.00
_cell.angle_gamma   90.00
#
_symmetry.space_group_name_H-M   'P 1'
#
loop_
_entity.id
_entity.type
_entity.pdbx_description
1 polymer ?
#
loop_
_entity_poly.entity_id
_entity_poly.type
_entity_poly.pdbx_seq_one_letter_code
_entity_poly.pdbx_strand_id
1 'polypeptide(L)'
;TQVLRKSLPTGIVLSTGSLLVYEAQKLISGFAEVHASFKVEEVIEQADYLYGSGETEKLYRLLVQHKNSDDVELLWRLARSSRDLAQLSSTSAEEKRQLTYDSLEYAKKALEKNESNSAAHKWYGICLSDVGDYEGIKTKIGNAIVIKEHFQRAIELNPKDATTIHLIGIWCYSFAEMPWYQRKIAATLFATPPTSTFQEALRYFHMAEEADPNFYSKNLLFLGKTYLKLNNKKMALLWLSKAKEYPAQTEEDKQVQKEALELLNSI
;
A
#
# COMPACT_ATOMS: atom_id res chain seq x y z
N THR A 1 -42.52 56.30 10.90
CA THR A 1 -43.12 55.05 11.41
C THR A 1 -42.19 53.89 11.07
N GLN A 2 -41.66 53.24 12.11
CA GLN A 2 -40.94 51.95 12.18
C GLN A 2 -39.69 51.68 11.31
N VAL A 3 -38.54 51.70 11.99
CA VAL A 3 -37.30 50.98 11.64
C VAL A 3 -37.43 49.53 12.14
N LEU A 4 -37.42 48.55 11.24
CA LEU A 4 -37.37 47.13 11.55
C LEU A 4 -35.91 46.70 11.81
N ARG A 5 -35.47 46.78 13.07
CA ARG A 5 -34.32 46.00 13.57
C ARG A 5 -34.79 44.55 13.71
N LYS A 6 -34.27 43.64 12.87
CA LYS A 6 -34.31 42.20 13.17
C LYS A 6 -33.30 41.92 14.29
N SER A 7 -33.84 41.68 15.47
CA SER A 7 -33.14 41.24 16.67
C SER A 7 -32.48 39.87 16.46
N LEU A 8 -31.20 39.75 16.80
CA LEU A 8 -30.60 38.46 17.15
C LEU A 8 -31.41 37.84 18.31
N PRO A 9 -31.68 36.52 18.31
CA PRO A 9 -32.23 35.88 19.49
C PRO A 9 -31.16 35.85 20.58
N THR A 10 -31.45 36.63 21.62
CA THR A 10 -31.28 36.33 23.05
C THR A 10 -30.18 35.34 23.40
N GLY A 11 -29.10 35.85 24.00
CA GLY A 11 -28.01 35.06 24.56
C GLY A 11 -28.51 34.00 25.53
N ILE A 12 -28.01 32.78 25.35
CA ILE A 12 -28.11 31.73 26.34
C ILE A 12 -27.27 32.19 27.53
N VAL A 13 -27.92 32.62 28.61
CA VAL A 13 -27.26 32.82 29.90
C VAL A 13 -26.93 31.42 30.43
N LEU A 14 -25.77 30.89 30.04
CA LEU A 14 -25.20 29.73 30.71
C LEU A 14 -25.00 30.13 32.16
N SER A 15 -25.68 29.46 33.09
CA SER A 15 -25.38 29.64 34.51
C SER A 15 -23.89 29.35 34.73
N THR A 16 -23.26 30.02 35.68
CA THR A 16 -21.83 29.82 35.99
C THR A 16 -21.50 28.34 36.22
N GLY A 17 -22.44 27.56 36.78
CA GLY A 17 -22.30 26.11 36.91
C GLY A 17 -22.32 25.34 35.57
N SER A 18 -23.09 25.79 34.58
CA SER A 18 -23.15 25.18 33.24
C SER A 18 -21.85 25.38 32.45
N LEU A 19 -21.21 26.54 32.59
CA LEU A 19 -19.93 26.85 31.94
C LEU A 19 -18.79 26.01 32.55
N LEU A 20 -18.75 25.90 33.87
CA LEU A 20 -17.74 25.09 34.57
C LEU A 20 -17.86 23.59 34.25
N VAL A 21 -19.08 23.05 34.13
CA VAL A 21 -19.29 21.65 33.70
C VAL A 21 -18.81 21.44 32.27
N TYR A 22 -19.11 22.36 31.35
CA TYR A 22 -18.65 22.28 29.96
C TYR A 22 -17.13 22.34 29.84
N GLU A 23 -16.48 23.26 30.56
CA GLU A 23 -15.01 23.37 30.59
C GLU A 23 -14.34 22.14 31.21
N ALA A 24 -14.90 21.61 32.32
CA ALA A 24 -14.41 20.38 32.93
C ALA A 24 -14.55 19.19 31.98
N GLN A 25 -15.67 19.08 31.26
CA GLN A 25 -15.89 18.00 30.29
C GLN A 25 -14.92 18.11 29.10
N LYS A 26 -14.67 19.32 28.60
CA LYS A 26 -13.68 19.57 27.54
C LYS A 26 -12.26 19.23 27.98
N LEU A 27 -11.88 19.57 29.22
CA LEU A 27 -10.58 19.19 29.79
C LEU A 27 -10.45 17.67 29.93
N ILE A 28 -11.48 16.99 30.47
CA ILE A 28 -11.48 15.52 30.62
C ILE A 28 -11.41 14.83 29.25
N SER A 29 -12.16 15.30 28.25
CA SER A 29 -12.07 14.80 26.87
C SER A 29 -10.67 15.00 26.30
N GLY A 30 -10.06 16.17 26.51
CA GLY A 30 -8.68 16.43 26.09
C GLY A 30 -7.66 15.50 26.77
N PHE A 31 -7.78 15.26 28.07
CA PHE A 31 -6.91 14.29 28.77
C PHE A 31 -7.12 12.86 28.28
N ALA A 32 -8.37 12.46 28.01
CA ALA A 32 -8.68 11.13 27.49
C ALA A 32 -8.12 10.93 26.07
N GLU A 33 -8.23 11.94 25.20
CA GLU A 33 -7.65 11.93 23.85
C GLU A 33 -6.13 11.86 23.88
N VAL A 34 -5.48 12.67 24.73
CA VAL A 34 -4.00 12.65 24.89
C VAL A 34 -3.54 11.30 25.43
N HIS A 35 -4.21 10.74 26.43
CA HIS A 35 -3.88 9.43 26.99
C HIS A 35 -4.10 8.29 25.99
N ALA A 36 -5.17 8.36 25.19
CA ALA A 36 -5.42 7.41 24.12
C ALA A 36 -4.36 7.52 23.00
N SER A 37 -3.98 8.73 22.62
CA SER A 37 -2.91 8.99 21.65
C SER A 37 -1.57 8.44 22.13
N PHE A 38 -1.20 8.64 23.40
CA PHE A 38 0.03 8.08 23.97
C PHE A 38 0.05 6.55 23.92
N LYS A 39 -1.08 5.91 24.24
CA LYS A 39 -1.20 4.45 24.12
C LYS A 39 -1.12 3.94 22.68
N VAL A 40 -1.63 4.71 21.71
CA VAL A 40 -1.53 4.34 20.30
C VAL A 40 -0.09 4.42 19.82
N GLU A 41 0.65 5.46 20.19
CA GLU A 41 2.05 5.63 19.82
C GLU A 41 2.92 4.48 20.34
N GLU A 42 2.75 4.05 21.61
CA GLU A 42 3.46 2.89 22.17
C GLU A 42 3.21 1.60 21.38
N VAL A 43 1.97 1.38 20.93
CA VAL A 43 1.61 0.21 20.10
C VAL A 43 2.25 0.31 18.72
N ILE A 44 2.31 1.51 18.13
CA ILE A 44 2.94 1.76 16.84
C ILE A 44 4.45 1.50 16.93
N GLU A 45 5.13 2.03 17.94
CA GLU A 45 6.57 1.81 18.15
C GLU A 45 6.87 0.31 18.30
N GLN A 46 6.07 -0.39 19.09
CA GLN A 46 6.22 -1.84 19.26
C GLN A 46 5.94 -2.60 17.95
N ALA A 47 4.93 -2.19 17.18
CA ALA A 47 4.62 -2.79 15.90
C ALA A 47 5.75 -2.59 14.88
N ASP A 48 6.33 -1.40 14.82
CA ASP A 48 7.44 -1.10 13.91
C ASP A 48 8.73 -1.82 14.32
N TYR A 49 8.99 -2.00 15.62
CA TYR A 49 10.07 -2.85 16.12
C TYR A 49 9.90 -4.32 15.72
N LEU A 50 8.69 -4.88 15.91
CA LEU A 50 8.39 -6.27 15.53
C LEU A 50 8.48 -6.47 14.01
N TYR A 51 8.04 -5.49 13.23
CA TYR A 51 8.18 -5.50 11.77
C TYR A 51 9.64 -5.51 11.35
N GLY A 52 10.46 -4.60 11.88
CA GLY A 52 11.90 -4.54 11.58
C GLY A 52 12.67 -5.78 12.02
N SER A 53 12.16 -6.50 13.02
CA SER A 53 12.74 -7.76 13.52
C SER A 53 12.25 -9.01 12.78
N GLY A 54 11.33 -8.89 11.82
CA GLY A 54 10.76 -10.02 11.08
C GLY A 54 9.83 -10.92 11.91
N GLU A 55 9.31 -10.43 13.03
CA GLU A 55 8.47 -11.18 13.98
C GLU A 55 6.98 -11.14 13.55
N THR A 56 6.69 -11.62 12.33
CA THR A 56 5.40 -11.46 11.65
C THR A 56 4.19 -11.94 12.46
N GLU A 57 4.27 -13.12 13.08
CA GLU A 57 3.17 -13.66 13.88
C GLU A 57 2.89 -12.81 15.13
N LYS A 58 3.95 -12.36 15.83
CA LYS A 58 3.81 -11.51 17.01
C LYS A 58 3.24 -10.14 16.63
N LEU A 59 3.70 -9.58 15.52
CA LEU A 59 3.20 -8.33 14.95
C LEU A 59 1.70 -8.40 14.68
N TYR A 60 1.24 -9.44 13.97
CA TYR A 60 -0.18 -9.64 13.70
C TYR A 60 -0.99 -9.78 15.00
N ARG A 61 -0.52 -10.61 15.95
CA ARG A 61 -1.19 -10.80 17.25
C ARG A 61 -1.29 -9.51 18.06
N LEU A 62 -0.31 -8.62 17.97
CA LEU A 62 -0.37 -7.29 18.59
C LEU A 62 -1.46 -6.45 17.91
N LEU A 63 -1.38 -6.27 16.60
CA LEU A 63 -2.22 -5.34 15.85
C LEU A 63 -3.69 -5.78 15.75
N VAL A 64 -3.98 -7.09 15.69
CA VAL A 64 -5.36 -7.59 15.56
C VAL A 64 -6.23 -7.26 16.78
N GLN A 65 -5.62 -7.02 17.94
CA GLN A 65 -6.32 -6.53 19.14
C GLN A 65 -6.92 -5.12 18.92
N HIS A 66 -6.38 -4.37 17.95
CA HIS A 66 -6.79 -3.03 17.58
C HIS A 66 -7.58 -2.98 16.26
N LYS A 67 -8.09 -4.10 15.75
CA LYS A 67 -8.87 -4.15 14.48
C LYS A 67 -10.08 -3.19 14.43
N ASN A 68 -10.64 -2.89 15.60
CA ASN A 68 -11.77 -1.97 15.74
C ASN A 68 -11.34 -0.51 15.92
N SER A 69 -10.05 -0.20 15.96
CA SER A 69 -9.52 1.16 16.05
C SER A 69 -10.00 2.03 14.88
N ASP A 70 -10.08 3.33 15.12
CA ASP A 70 -10.30 4.36 14.11
C ASP A 70 -9.00 5.06 13.69
N ASP A 71 -7.88 4.67 14.31
CA ASP A 71 -6.56 5.19 14.00
C ASP A 71 -6.00 4.57 12.71
N VAL A 72 -5.75 5.43 11.72
CA VAL A 72 -5.25 5.01 10.40
C VAL A 72 -3.89 4.31 10.48
N GLU A 73 -3.02 4.73 11.40
CA GLU A 73 -1.66 4.21 11.54
C GLU A 73 -1.64 2.77 12.05
N LEU A 74 -2.60 2.41 12.90
CA LEU A 74 -2.81 1.03 13.32
C LEU A 74 -3.45 0.18 12.22
N LEU A 75 -4.43 0.72 11.50
CA LEU A 75 -5.21 -0.03 10.51
C LEU A 75 -4.40 -0.45 9.29
N TRP A 76 -3.59 0.45 8.70
CA TRP A 76 -2.77 0.07 7.55
C TRP A 76 -1.65 -0.90 7.96
N ARG A 77 -1.10 -0.76 9.18
CA ARG A 77 -0.12 -1.72 9.73
C ARG A 77 -0.75 -3.10 9.93
N LEU A 78 -1.99 -3.15 10.41
CA LEU A 78 -2.74 -4.39 10.54
C LEU A 78 -2.93 -5.04 9.16
N ALA A 79 -3.37 -4.28 8.15
CA ALA A 79 -3.49 -4.77 6.78
C ALA A 79 -2.17 -5.40 6.26
N ARG A 80 -1.04 -4.68 6.42
CA ARG A 80 0.30 -5.19 6.11
C ARG A 80 0.59 -6.50 6.83
N SER A 81 0.43 -6.53 8.15
CA SER A 81 0.76 -7.72 8.96
C SER A 81 -0.10 -8.93 8.62
N SER A 82 -1.39 -8.74 8.33
CA SER A 82 -2.29 -9.81 7.87
C SER A 82 -1.83 -10.38 6.55
N ARG A 83 -1.44 -9.52 5.60
CA ARG A 83 -0.88 -9.94 4.31
C ARG A 83 0.44 -10.69 4.48
N ASP A 84 1.36 -10.16 5.28
CA ASP A 84 2.67 -10.79 5.49
C ASP A 84 2.52 -12.16 6.17
N LEU A 85 1.59 -12.29 7.12
CA LEU A 85 1.22 -13.58 7.71
C LEU A 85 0.65 -14.55 6.66
N ALA A 86 -0.17 -14.06 5.73
CA ALA A 86 -0.72 -14.87 4.63
C ALA A 86 0.36 -15.41 3.68
N GLN A 87 1.54 -14.77 3.60
CA GLN A 87 2.64 -15.19 2.74
C GLN A 87 3.68 -16.09 3.42
N LEU A 88 3.54 -16.37 4.73
CA LEU A 88 4.40 -17.36 5.38
C LEU A 88 4.17 -18.75 4.80
N SER A 89 5.25 -19.53 4.68
CA SER A 89 5.20 -20.91 4.18
C SER A 89 4.46 -21.86 5.15
N SER A 90 4.35 -21.49 6.42
CA SER A 90 3.61 -22.22 7.45
C SER A 90 2.09 -21.98 7.38
N THR A 91 1.63 -20.94 6.70
CA THR A 91 0.21 -20.57 6.65
C THR A 91 -0.56 -21.49 5.69
N SER A 92 -1.67 -22.07 6.18
CA SER A 92 -2.50 -22.96 5.37
C SER A 92 -3.18 -22.24 4.21
N ALA A 93 -3.58 -22.96 3.15
CA ALA A 93 -4.24 -22.34 2.00
C ALA A 93 -5.57 -21.64 2.35
N GLU A 94 -6.33 -22.22 3.27
CA GLU A 94 -7.61 -21.64 3.74
C GLU A 94 -7.36 -20.36 4.55
N GLU A 95 -6.42 -20.41 5.49
CA GLU A 95 -6.04 -19.25 6.31
C GLU A 95 -5.43 -18.13 5.46
N LYS A 96 -4.59 -18.49 4.47
CA LYS A 96 -4.05 -17.54 3.50
C LYS A 96 -5.15 -16.78 2.77
N ARG A 97 -6.18 -17.50 2.31
CA ARG A 97 -7.33 -16.88 1.66
C ARG A 97 -8.05 -15.92 2.61
N GLN A 98 -8.38 -16.36 3.82
CA GLN A 98 -9.05 -15.52 4.82
C GLN A 98 -8.24 -14.26 5.14
N LEU A 99 -6.96 -14.40 5.46
CA LEU A 99 -6.07 -13.28 5.78
C LEU A 99 -5.93 -12.30 4.62
N THR A 100 -5.97 -12.78 3.38
CA THR A 100 -5.92 -11.90 2.19
C THR A 100 -7.16 -11.00 2.13
N TYR A 101 -8.36 -11.55 2.33
CA TYR A 101 -9.58 -10.72 2.37
C TYR A 101 -9.62 -9.82 3.60
N ASP A 102 -9.22 -10.31 4.78
CA ASP A 102 -9.14 -9.49 5.99
C ASP A 102 -8.19 -8.31 5.80
N SER A 103 -7.03 -8.53 5.15
CA SER A 103 -6.06 -7.47 4.85
C SER A 103 -6.67 -6.35 4.00
N LEU A 104 -7.52 -6.70 3.02
CA LEU A 104 -8.22 -5.72 2.20
C LEU A 104 -9.26 -4.94 3.00
N GLU A 105 -10.03 -5.60 3.85
CA GLU A 105 -11.01 -4.93 4.73
C GLU A 105 -10.32 -3.93 5.68
N TYR A 106 -9.19 -4.31 6.27
CA TYR A 106 -8.42 -3.39 7.12
C TYR A 106 -7.82 -2.22 6.34
N ALA A 107 -7.29 -2.46 5.13
CA ALA A 107 -6.74 -1.40 4.29
C ALA A 107 -7.84 -0.44 3.82
N LYS A 108 -9.02 -0.97 3.47
CA LYS A 108 -10.19 -0.17 3.12
C LYS A 108 -10.64 0.70 4.29
N LYS A 109 -10.72 0.13 5.49
CA LYS A 109 -11.05 0.89 6.70
C LYS A 109 -10.01 1.98 6.97
N ALA A 110 -8.71 1.70 6.81
CA ALA A 110 -7.64 2.70 6.96
C ALA A 110 -7.86 3.90 6.01
N LEU A 111 -8.19 3.61 4.76
CA LEU A 111 -8.46 4.62 3.74
C LEU A 111 -9.71 5.46 4.07
N GLU A 112 -10.81 4.83 4.51
CA GLU A 112 -12.03 5.52 4.95
C GLU A 112 -11.78 6.47 6.13
N LYS A 113 -10.80 6.17 6.99
CA LYS A 113 -10.44 7.04 8.11
C LYS A 113 -9.58 8.23 7.70
N ASN A 114 -8.68 8.06 6.72
CA ASN A 114 -7.85 9.15 6.23
C ASN A 114 -7.35 8.92 4.79
N GLU A 115 -8.05 9.51 3.82
CA GLU A 115 -7.67 9.49 2.39
C GLU A 115 -6.43 10.37 2.06
N SER A 116 -5.90 11.12 3.02
CA SER A 116 -4.63 11.84 2.86
C SER A 116 -3.43 11.05 3.39
N ASN A 117 -3.63 9.80 3.82
CA ASN A 117 -2.55 8.92 4.27
C ASN A 117 -1.96 8.10 3.11
N SER A 118 -0.68 8.29 2.80
CA SER A 118 -0.03 7.57 1.69
C SER A 118 0.02 6.05 1.91
N ALA A 119 0.23 5.61 3.16
CA ALA A 119 0.34 4.19 3.48
C ALA A 119 -1.02 3.48 3.36
N ALA A 120 -2.12 4.14 3.72
CA ALA A 120 -3.47 3.62 3.49
C ALA A 120 -3.74 3.36 2.00
N HIS A 121 -3.41 4.32 1.13
CA HIS A 121 -3.51 4.15 -0.32
C HIS A 121 -2.62 3.01 -0.84
N LYS A 122 -1.36 2.95 -0.40
CA LYS A 122 -0.42 1.88 -0.77
C LYS A 122 -0.96 0.51 -0.41
N TRP A 123 -1.33 0.30 0.85
CA TRP A 123 -1.80 -1.00 1.32
C TRP A 123 -3.15 -1.39 0.74
N TYR A 124 -4.04 -0.42 0.48
CA TYR A 124 -5.27 -0.70 -0.24
C TYR A 124 -5.01 -1.25 -1.64
N GLY A 125 -4.14 -0.60 -2.42
CA GLY A 125 -3.79 -1.09 -3.76
C GLY A 125 -3.11 -2.46 -3.76
N ILE A 126 -2.22 -2.72 -2.79
CA ILE A 126 -1.56 -4.03 -2.63
C ILE A 126 -2.59 -5.12 -2.29
N CYS A 127 -3.39 -4.92 -1.25
CA CYS A 127 -4.38 -5.91 -0.82
C CYS A 127 -5.46 -6.14 -1.89
N LEU A 128 -5.86 -5.10 -2.62
CA LEU A 128 -6.80 -5.22 -3.73
C LEU A 128 -6.22 -6.03 -4.90
N SER A 129 -4.90 -5.93 -5.13
CA SER A 129 -4.19 -6.79 -6.09
C SER A 129 -4.17 -8.25 -5.63
N ASP A 130 -3.89 -8.50 -4.35
CA ASP A 130 -3.77 -9.85 -3.80
C ASP A 130 -5.10 -10.61 -3.82
N VAL A 131 -6.24 -9.97 -3.48
CA VAL A 131 -7.56 -10.63 -3.61
C VAL A 131 -7.89 -11.00 -5.07
N GLY A 132 -7.31 -10.29 -6.03
CA GLY A 132 -7.48 -10.58 -7.46
C GLY A 132 -7.04 -11.98 -7.86
N ASP A 133 -6.16 -12.63 -7.09
CA ASP A 133 -5.74 -14.01 -7.31
C ASP A 133 -6.85 -15.04 -6.96
N TYR A 134 -7.85 -14.62 -6.17
CA TYR A 134 -9.01 -15.44 -5.78
C TYR A 134 -10.29 -15.12 -6.56
N GLU A 135 -10.39 -13.90 -7.12
CA GLU A 135 -11.60 -13.39 -7.79
C GLU A 135 -11.63 -13.65 -9.31
N GLY A 136 -10.57 -14.25 -9.85
CA GLY A 136 -10.44 -14.59 -11.26
C GLY A 136 -10.05 -13.41 -12.17
N ILE A 137 -9.74 -13.75 -13.42
CA ILE A 137 -9.07 -12.81 -14.35
C ILE A 137 -9.91 -11.56 -14.68
N LYS A 138 -11.24 -11.68 -14.74
CA LYS A 138 -12.13 -10.55 -15.05
C LYS A 138 -12.08 -9.51 -13.95
N THR A 139 -12.22 -9.93 -12.69
CA THR A 139 -12.14 -9.04 -11.52
C THR A 139 -10.74 -8.47 -11.38
N LYS A 140 -9.69 -9.28 -11.58
CA LYS A 140 -8.30 -8.81 -11.54
C LYS A 140 -8.02 -7.68 -12.55
N ILE A 141 -8.49 -7.83 -13.79
CA ILE A 141 -8.38 -6.78 -14.81
C ILE A 141 -9.25 -5.56 -14.46
N GLY A 142 -10.45 -5.78 -13.92
CA GLY A 142 -11.36 -4.72 -13.45
C GLY A 142 -10.73 -3.83 -12.38
N ASN A 143 -10.13 -4.46 -11.36
CA ASN A 143 -9.52 -3.78 -10.22
C ASN A 143 -8.23 -3.04 -10.57
N ALA A 144 -7.57 -3.40 -11.68
CA ALA A 144 -6.27 -2.85 -12.03
C ALA A 144 -6.27 -1.32 -12.20
N ILE A 145 -7.38 -0.70 -12.65
CA ILE A 145 -7.48 0.76 -12.75
C ILE A 145 -7.47 1.38 -11.35
N VAL A 146 -8.33 0.88 -10.46
CA VAL A 146 -8.44 1.34 -9.08
C VAL A 146 -7.09 1.21 -8.37
N ILE A 147 -6.42 0.07 -8.52
CA ILE A 147 -5.07 -0.16 -7.95
C ILE A 147 -4.08 0.93 -8.41
N LYS A 148 -4.06 1.25 -9.71
CA LYS A 148 -3.17 2.30 -10.24
C LYS A 148 -3.49 3.67 -9.64
N GLU A 149 -4.76 4.03 -9.57
CA GLU A 149 -5.21 5.31 -9.00
C GLU A 149 -4.76 5.47 -7.55
N HIS A 150 -4.92 4.42 -6.73
CA HIS A 150 -4.44 4.46 -5.34
C HIS A 150 -2.92 4.54 -5.25
N PHE A 151 -2.16 3.82 -6.08
CA PHE A 151 -0.70 3.96 -6.09
C PHE A 151 -0.25 5.35 -6.55
N GLN A 152 -0.90 5.94 -7.55
CA GLN A 152 -0.60 7.31 -7.98
C GLN A 152 -0.85 8.30 -6.85
N ARG A 153 -2.00 8.16 -6.16
CA ARG A 153 -2.31 9.00 -5.00
C ARG A 153 -1.33 8.82 -3.85
N ALA A 154 -0.88 7.59 -3.59
CA ALA A 154 0.16 7.32 -2.59
C ALA A 154 1.50 8.01 -2.95
N ILE A 155 1.89 8.04 -4.22
CA ILE A 155 3.11 8.75 -4.68
C ILE A 155 2.95 10.26 -4.59
N GLU A 156 1.77 10.81 -4.89
CA GLU A 156 1.50 12.24 -4.70
C GLU A 156 1.67 12.67 -3.24
N LEU A 157 1.17 11.83 -2.32
CA LEU A 157 1.24 12.07 -0.88
C LEU A 157 2.64 11.80 -0.29
N ASN A 158 3.35 10.79 -0.81
CA ASN A 158 4.71 10.45 -0.42
C ASN A 158 5.56 10.08 -1.66
N PRO A 159 6.19 11.07 -2.31
CA PRO A 159 6.95 10.84 -3.54
C PRO A 159 8.29 10.12 -3.32
N LYS A 160 8.66 9.83 -2.07
CA LYS A 160 9.91 9.10 -1.74
C LYS A 160 9.67 7.62 -1.45
N ASP A 161 8.43 7.14 -1.50
CA ASP A 161 8.14 5.72 -1.31
C ASP A 161 8.53 4.90 -2.55
N ALA A 162 9.79 4.46 -2.59
CA ALA A 162 10.35 3.65 -3.67
C ALA A 162 9.53 2.37 -3.95
N THR A 163 8.94 1.75 -2.91
CA THR A 163 8.09 0.56 -3.10
C THR A 163 6.84 0.89 -3.90
N THR A 164 6.14 1.98 -3.58
CA THR A 164 4.91 2.36 -4.30
C THR A 164 5.22 2.75 -5.74
N ILE A 165 6.34 3.46 -5.97
CA ILE A 165 6.82 3.79 -7.31
C ILE A 165 7.11 2.51 -8.12
N HIS A 166 7.80 1.55 -7.50
CA HIS A 166 8.07 0.24 -8.11
C HIS A 166 6.77 -0.50 -8.47
N LEU A 167 5.76 -0.49 -7.61
CA LEU A 167 4.47 -1.14 -7.86
C LEU A 167 3.73 -0.55 -9.06
N ILE A 168 3.83 0.76 -9.32
CA ILE A 168 3.34 1.34 -10.57
C ILE A 168 4.16 0.86 -11.77
N GLY A 169 5.47 0.72 -11.62
CA GLY A 169 6.32 0.11 -12.64
C GLY A 169 5.87 -1.31 -12.99
N ILE A 170 5.55 -2.13 -11.98
CA ILE A 170 4.99 -3.49 -12.17
C ILE A 170 3.67 -3.41 -12.93
N TRP A 171 2.76 -2.52 -12.53
CA TRP A 171 1.50 -2.31 -13.24
C TRP A 171 1.74 -1.99 -14.72
N CYS A 172 2.62 -1.04 -15.01
CA CYS A 172 2.95 -0.64 -16.39
C CYS A 172 3.52 -1.82 -17.19
N TYR A 173 4.46 -2.55 -16.59
CA TYR A 173 5.09 -3.71 -17.21
C TYR A 173 4.06 -4.81 -17.52
N SER A 174 3.18 -5.13 -16.57
CA SER A 174 2.13 -6.15 -16.76
C SER A 174 1.14 -5.78 -17.86
N PHE A 175 0.78 -4.51 -18.00
CA PHE A 175 -0.10 -4.06 -19.08
C PHE A 175 0.60 -4.04 -20.45
N ALA A 176 1.88 -3.68 -20.48
CA ALA A 176 2.69 -3.74 -21.71
C ALA A 176 2.89 -5.19 -22.18
N GLU A 177 3.07 -6.14 -21.26
CA GLU A 177 3.25 -7.57 -21.54
C GLU A 177 1.92 -8.34 -21.71
N MET A 178 0.79 -7.69 -21.44
CA MET A 178 -0.52 -8.36 -21.37
C MET A 178 -0.84 -9.20 -22.62
N PRO A 179 -1.12 -10.51 -22.48
CA PRO A 179 -1.49 -11.36 -23.60
C PRO A 179 -2.75 -10.88 -24.35
N TRP A 180 -2.84 -11.21 -25.64
CA TRP A 180 -3.95 -10.76 -26.50
C TRP A 180 -5.34 -11.15 -25.97
N TYR A 181 -5.48 -12.31 -25.33
CA TYR A 181 -6.77 -12.77 -24.81
C TYR A 181 -7.19 -11.97 -23.57
N GLN A 182 -6.26 -11.58 -22.71
CA GLN A 182 -6.52 -10.69 -21.59
C GLN A 182 -6.91 -9.29 -22.07
N ARG A 183 -6.29 -8.80 -23.16
CA ARG A 183 -6.70 -7.54 -23.80
C ARG A 183 -8.15 -7.57 -24.29
N LYS A 184 -8.62 -8.71 -24.80
CA LYS A 184 -10.05 -8.87 -25.17
C LYS A 184 -10.96 -8.80 -23.96
N ILE A 185 -10.59 -9.43 -22.84
CA ILE A 185 -11.35 -9.33 -21.58
C ILE A 185 -11.41 -7.87 -21.12
N ALA A 186 -10.29 -7.16 -21.13
CA ALA A 186 -10.25 -5.73 -20.80
C ALA A 186 -11.19 -4.90 -21.70
N ALA A 187 -11.24 -5.19 -23.00
CA ALA A 187 -12.16 -4.54 -23.95
C ALA A 187 -13.65 -4.82 -23.72
N THR A 188 -13.99 -5.88 -22.97
CA THR A 188 -15.39 -6.13 -22.53
C THR A 188 -15.75 -5.39 -21.24
N LEU A 189 -14.75 -5.03 -20.45
CA LEU A 189 -14.93 -4.34 -19.16
C LEU A 189 -14.90 -2.81 -19.32
N PHE A 190 -14.09 -2.32 -20.26
CA PHE A 190 -13.80 -0.91 -20.41
C PHE A 190 -14.10 -0.44 -21.84
N ALA A 191 -14.72 0.73 -21.95
CA ALA A 191 -14.87 1.41 -23.25
C ALA A 191 -13.53 1.69 -23.92
N THR A 192 -12.50 1.99 -23.11
CA THR A 192 -11.11 2.06 -23.54
C THR A 192 -10.26 1.29 -22.53
N PRO A 193 -9.75 0.10 -22.88
CA PRO A 193 -8.89 -0.67 -22.00
C PRO A 193 -7.68 0.13 -21.52
N PRO A 194 -7.31 0.03 -20.24
CA PRO A 194 -6.05 0.60 -19.79
C PRO A 194 -4.90 -0.05 -20.56
N THR A 195 -3.97 0.78 -21.02
CA THR A 195 -2.75 0.37 -21.72
C THR A 195 -1.55 1.01 -21.05
N SER A 196 -0.38 0.41 -21.29
CA SER A 196 0.90 0.96 -20.88
C SER A 196 2.01 0.41 -21.77
N THR A 197 3.20 0.99 -21.65
CA THR A 197 4.39 0.65 -22.42
C THR A 197 5.55 0.22 -21.52
N PHE A 198 6.51 -0.52 -22.08
CA PHE A 198 7.74 -0.85 -21.39
C PHE A 198 8.58 0.39 -21.07
N GLN A 199 8.46 1.48 -21.86
CA GLN A 199 9.10 2.76 -21.58
C GLN A 199 8.55 3.41 -20.31
N GLU A 200 7.23 3.39 -20.10
CA GLU A 200 6.62 3.89 -18.86
C GLU A 200 7.05 3.06 -17.65
N ALA A 201 7.04 1.73 -17.78
CA ALA A 201 7.53 0.84 -16.73
C ALA A 201 8.99 1.16 -16.37
N LEU A 202 9.85 1.30 -17.38
CA LEU A 202 11.26 1.64 -17.20
C LEU A 202 11.44 2.94 -16.42
N ARG A 203 10.65 3.97 -16.76
CA ARG A 203 10.69 5.26 -16.07
C ARG A 203 10.38 5.10 -14.58
N TYR A 204 9.31 4.38 -14.23
CA TYR A 204 8.96 4.16 -12.83
C TYR A 204 10.00 3.33 -12.08
N PHE A 205 10.57 2.29 -12.68
CA PHE A 205 11.62 1.51 -12.01
C PHE A 205 12.88 2.33 -11.74
N HIS A 206 13.27 3.24 -12.64
CA HIS A 206 14.36 4.19 -12.38
C HIS A 206 13.98 5.21 -11.31
N MET A 207 12.77 5.75 -11.33
CA MET A 207 12.30 6.65 -10.28
C MET A 207 12.34 5.98 -8.90
N ALA A 208 12.02 4.69 -8.80
CA ALA A 208 12.10 3.93 -7.56
C ALA A 208 13.56 3.79 -7.09
N GLU A 209 14.48 3.49 -8.01
CA GLU A 209 15.91 3.40 -7.75
C GLU A 209 16.54 4.76 -7.37
N GLU A 210 16.03 5.86 -7.92
CA GLU A 210 16.42 7.23 -7.57
C GLU A 210 15.90 7.65 -6.19
N ALA A 211 14.70 7.18 -5.82
CA ALA A 211 14.08 7.49 -4.53
C ALA A 211 14.79 6.78 -3.37
N ASP A 212 15.17 5.51 -3.55
CA ASP A 212 15.95 4.73 -2.58
C ASP A 212 16.88 3.76 -3.33
N PRO A 213 18.18 4.08 -3.48
CA PRO A 213 19.11 3.25 -4.25
C PRO A 213 19.30 1.85 -3.66
N ASN A 214 19.23 0.82 -4.51
CA ASN A 214 19.43 -0.58 -4.14
C ASN A 214 18.47 -1.06 -3.02
N PHE A 215 17.27 -0.47 -2.91
CA PHE A 215 16.30 -0.80 -1.87
C PHE A 215 15.64 -2.18 -2.03
N TYR A 216 15.50 -2.66 -3.27
CA TYR A 216 14.75 -3.87 -3.56
C TYR A 216 15.31 -4.62 -4.77
N SER A 217 15.77 -5.85 -4.55
CA SER A 217 16.33 -6.74 -5.57
C SER A 217 15.41 -6.89 -6.79
N LYS A 218 14.10 -6.99 -6.55
CA LYS A 218 13.08 -7.11 -7.60
C LYS A 218 13.02 -5.88 -8.50
N ASN A 219 13.27 -4.67 -7.99
CA ASN A 219 13.34 -3.48 -8.82
C ASN A 219 14.47 -3.59 -9.86
N LEU A 220 15.65 -4.05 -9.44
CA LEU A 220 16.80 -4.27 -10.32
C LEU A 220 16.51 -5.33 -11.39
N LEU A 221 15.86 -6.43 -11.00
CA LEU A 221 15.43 -7.47 -11.93
C LEU A 221 14.48 -6.91 -12.99
N PHE A 222 13.48 -6.13 -12.57
CA PHE A 222 12.52 -5.53 -13.50
C PHE A 222 13.14 -4.46 -14.39
N LEU A 223 14.14 -3.69 -13.93
CA LEU A 223 14.95 -2.85 -14.80
C LEU A 223 15.60 -3.69 -15.91
N GLY A 224 16.27 -4.79 -15.54
CA GLY A 224 16.88 -5.73 -16.47
C GLY A 224 15.90 -6.30 -17.49
N LYS A 225 14.77 -6.86 -17.02
CA LYS A 225 13.69 -7.42 -17.86
C LYS A 225 13.11 -6.38 -18.82
N THR A 226 12.89 -5.16 -18.33
CA THR A 226 12.33 -4.08 -19.15
C THR A 226 13.30 -3.66 -20.25
N TYR A 227 14.60 -3.58 -19.96
CA TYR A 227 15.60 -3.32 -21.00
C TYR A 227 15.69 -4.43 -22.05
N LEU A 228 15.49 -5.70 -21.67
CA LEU A 228 15.36 -6.80 -22.65
C LEU A 228 14.18 -6.61 -23.58
N LYS A 229 13.00 -6.26 -23.03
CA LYS A 229 11.80 -5.96 -23.83
C LYS A 229 12.00 -4.78 -24.78
N LEU A 230 12.86 -3.85 -24.40
CA LEU A 230 13.26 -2.69 -25.22
C LEU A 230 14.48 -2.95 -26.12
N ASN A 231 14.92 -4.21 -26.24
CA ASN A 231 16.08 -4.63 -27.03
C ASN A 231 17.41 -3.93 -26.68
N ASN A 232 17.53 -3.37 -25.47
CA ASN A 232 18.76 -2.75 -24.99
C ASN A 232 19.57 -3.75 -24.16
N LYS A 233 20.25 -4.66 -24.86
CA LYS A 233 21.05 -5.74 -24.24
C LYS A 233 22.12 -5.21 -23.27
N LYS A 234 22.78 -4.10 -23.60
CA LYS A 234 23.83 -3.51 -22.75
C LYS A 234 23.29 -3.15 -21.36
N MET A 235 22.17 -2.44 -21.32
CA MET A 235 21.56 -2.05 -20.05
C MET A 235 20.90 -3.23 -19.35
N ALA A 236 20.33 -4.18 -20.09
CA ALA A 236 19.82 -5.42 -19.51
C ALA A 236 20.91 -6.19 -18.75
N LEU A 237 22.08 -6.39 -19.36
CA LEU A 237 23.22 -7.04 -18.71
C LEU A 237 23.62 -6.32 -17.42
N LEU A 238 23.72 -4.99 -17.46
CA LEU A 238 24.06 -4.19 -16.28
C LEU A 238 23.09 -4.43 -15.11
N TRP A 239 21.79 -4.31 -15.34
CA TRP A 239 20.80 -4.39 -14.27
C TRP A 239 20.54 -5.82 -13.79
N LEU A 240 20.59 -6.81 -14.69
CA LEU A 240 20.48 -8.21 -14.30
C LEU A 240 21.72 -8.68 -13.50
N SER A 241 22.92 -8.22 -13.85
CA SER A 241 24.12 -8.47 -13.04
C SER A 241 23.96 -7.90 -11.62
N LYS A 242 23.48 -6.65 -11.50
CA LYS A 242 23.17 -6.06 -10.19
C LYS A 242 22.13 -6.89 -9.42
N ALA A 243 21.06 -7.33 -10.07
CA ALA A 243 20.03 -8.15 -9.43
C ALA A 243 20.57 -9.51 -8.95
N LYS A 244 21.45 -10.15 -9.73
CA LYS A 244 22.15 -11.39 -9.38
C LYS A 244 23.12 -11.20 -8.20
N GLU A 245 23.80 -10.06 -8.16
CA GLU A 245 24.82 -9.74 -7.13
C GLU A 245 24.22 -9.15 -5.86
N TYR A 246 22.91 -8.85 -5.86
CA TYR A 246 22.21 -8.30 -4.70
C TYR A 246 22.34 -9.21 -3.48
N PRO A 247 22.68 -8.71 -2.27
CA PRO A 247 22.80 -9.55 -1.08
C PRO A 247 21.47 -10.22 -0.70
N ALA A 248 21.37 -11.54 -0.90
CA ALA A 248 20.13 -12.25 -0.61
C ALA A 248 19.89 -12.39 0.90
N GLN A 249 18.85 -11.73 1.40
CA GLN A 249 18.42 -11.82 2.80
C GLN A 249 17.11 -12.59 2.93
N THR A 250 16.23 -12.48 1.93
CA THR A 250 14.94 -13.13 1.87
C THR A 250 14.91 -14.26 0.84
N GLU A 251 13.90 -15.13 0.90
CA GLU A 251 13.68 -16.14 -0.15
C GLU A 251 13.33 -15.49 -1.49
N GLU A 252 12.67 -14.33 -1.48
CA GLU A 252 12.40 -13.55 -2.69
C GLU A 252 13.71 -13.08 -3.34
N ASP A 253 14.68 -12.61 -2.57
CA ASP A 253 15.98 -12.20 -3.12
C ASP A 253 16.69 -13.38 -3.81
N LYS A 254 16.64 -14.58 -3.23
CA LYS A 254 17.22 -15.78 -3.86
C LYS A 254 16.52 -16.11 -5.17
N GLN A 255 15.19 -16.01 -5.21
CA GLN A 255 14.42 -16.22 -6.43
C GLN A 255 14.77 -15.17 -7.50
N VAL A 256 14.95 -13.91 -7.10
CA VAL A 256 15.41 -12.84 -7.98
C VAL A 256 16.79 -13.13 -8.55
N GLN A 257 17.75 -13.53 -7.71
CA GLN A 257 19.11 -13.88 -8.17
C GLN A 257 19.08 -15.02 -9.19
N LYS A 258 18.27 -16.05 -8.93
CA LYS A 258 18.09 -17.19 -9.82
C LYS A 258 17.52 -16.77 -11.17
N GLU A 259 16.41 -16.01 -11.17
CA GLU A 259 15.79 -15.52 -12.41
C GLU A 259 16.75 -14.60 -13.18
N ALA A 260 17.48 -13.72 -12.48
CA ALA A 260 18.47 -12.85 -13.11
C ALA A 260 19.59 -13.66 -13.78
N LEU A 261 20.10 -14.72 -13.13
CA LEU A 261 21.10 -15.61 -13.70
C LEU A 261 20.58 -16.36 -14.94
N GLU A 262 19.35 -16.89 -14.88
CA GLU A 262 18.72 -17.56 -16.01
C GLU A 262 18.59 -16.61 -17.22
N LEU A 263 18.14 -15.38 -16.99
CA LEU A 263 18.05 -14.36 -18.02
C LEU A 263 19.43 -13.99 -18.58
N LEU A 264 20.44 -13.80 -17.74
CA LEU A 264 21.82 -13.50 -18.17
C LEU A 264 22.39 -14.58 -19.10
N ASN A 265 22.11 -15.85 -18.81
CA ASN A 265 22.55 -16.97 -19.63
C ASN A 265 21.84 -17.04 -21.00
N SER A 266 20.74 -16.30 -21.18
CA SER A 266 19.93 -16.29 -22.40
C SER A 266 20.19 -15.12 -23.35
N ILE A 267 21.03 -14.15 -22.97
CA ILE A 267 21.29 -12.89 -23.70
C ILE A 267 22.40 -13.04 -24.74
#